data_AF-A0A7C4UQD0-F1
#
_entry.id   AF-A0A7C4UQD0-F1
#
_cell.length_a   1.000
_cell.length_b   1.000
_cell.length_c   1.000
_cell.angle_alpha   90.00
_cell.angle_beta   90.00
_cell.angle_gamma   90.00
#
_symmetry.space_group_name_H-M   'P 1'
#
loop_
_entity.id
_entity.type
_entity.pdbx_description
1 polymer ?
#
loop_
_entity_poly.entity_id
_entity_poly.type
_entity_poly.pdbx_seq_one_letter_code
_entity_poly.pdbx_strand_id
1 'polypeptide(L)'
;MGNEFKILHLPLRLSLGEARLKLVPPFLYRVKAHILKKIHLTINQSSYYTVQNLPKYELAGWPLFVVSHTVSNIDGSSSRAYISVDPWSKVTNIFERMHDTLETPASRYNITFNIPEDIETDEILITAKNRLIFQIMRMRKFKISSLEIESKLESIVYLPVWVCYYARTSRSLDVCLLDGYSGEKLGAQFRSAFLNALTSRLSQK
;
A
#
# COMPACT_ATOMS: atom_id res chain seq x y z
N MET A 1 -18.22 4.51 22.01
CA MET A 1 -17.93 3.07 22.05
C MET A 1 -16.96 2.79 20.91
N GLY A 2 -15.69 2.56 21.22
CA GLY A 2 -14.69 2.31 20.18
C GLY A 2 -15.02 0.99 19.49
N ASN A 3 -15.35 1.02 18.20
CA ASN A 3 -15.35 -0.19 17.40
C ASN A 3 -13.89 -0.67 17.34
N GLU A 4 -13.53 -1.65 18.19
CA GLU A 4 -12.27 -2.36 18.05
C GLU A 4 -12.34 -3.15 16.74
N PHE A 5 -11.83 -2.55 15.66
CA PHE A 5 -11.58 -3.25 14.42
C PHE A 5 -10.33 -4.11 14.57
N LYS A 6 -10.33 -5.28 13.95
CA LYS A 6 -9.19 -6.20 14.02
C LYS A 6 -8.01 -5.63 13.23
N ILE A 7 -6.80 -5.80 13.74
CA ILE A 7 -5.57 -5.60 12.98
C ILE A 7 -5.16 -6.95 12.41
N LEU A 8 -5.01 -7.01 11.10
CA LEU A 8 -4.72 -8.21 10.34
C LEU A 8 -3.58 -7.96 9.36
N HIS A 9 -3.04 -9.03 8.81
CA HIS A 9 -1.87 -9.01 7.94
C HIS A 9 -2.07 -9.93 6.75
N LEU A 10 -1.67 -9.50 5.55
CA LEU A 10 -1.51 -10.42 4.43
C LEU A 10 -0.16 -11.15 4.55
N PRO A 11 -0.11 -12.45 4.22
CA PRO A 11 1.13 -13.21 4.26
C PRO A 11 2.11 -12.67 3.21
N LEU A 12 3.39 -12.63 3.56
CA LEU A 12 4.45 -12.38 2.59
C LEU A 12 4.65 -13.62 1.72
N ARG A 13 4.44 -13.49 0.41
CA ARG A 13 4.63 -14.59 -0.54
C ARG A 13 5.95 -14.51 -1.29
N LEU A 14 6.48 -13.30 -1.48
CA LEU A 14 7.75 -13.09 -2.17
C LEU A 14 8.92 -12.95 -1.21
N SER A 15 9.96 -13.73 -1.45
CA SER A 15 11.25 -13.58 -0.79
C SER A 15 11.98 -12.30 -1.23
N LEU A 16 12.97 -11.88 -0.44
CA LEU A 16 13.84 -10.75 -0.81
C LEU A 16 14.59 -11.00 -2.14
N GLY A 17 14.98 -12.25 -2.42
CA GLY A 17 15.66 -12.62 -3.66
C GLY A 17 14.79 -12.35 -4.88
N GLU A 18 13.53 -12.83 -4.84
CA GLU A 18 12.56 -12.60 -5.91
C GLU A 18 12.18 -11.12 -6.05
N ALA A 19 12.01 -10.44 -4.91
CA ALA A 19 11.74 -9.00 -4.90
C ALA A 19 12.85 -8.22 -5.61
N ARG A 20 14.12 -8.54 -5.36
CA ARG A 20 15.28 -7.88 -6.01
C ARG A 20 15.31 -8.07 -7.53
N LEU A 21 14.87 -9.24 -8.02
CA LEU A 21 14.78 -9.50 -9.46
C LEU A 21 13.68 -8.68 -10.13
N LYS A 22 12.59 -8.39 -9.41
CA LYS A 22 11.45 -7.59 -9.91
C LYS A 22 11.63 -6.08 -9.72
N LEU A 23 12.28 -5.67 -8.63
CA LEU A 23 12.57 -4.30 -8.24
C LEU A 23 13.96 -3.87 -8.72
N VAL A 24 14.10 -3.82 -10.04
CA VAL A 24 15.34 -3.35 -10.67
C VAL A 24 15.31 -1.82 -10.78
N PRO A 25 16.26 -1.10 -10.15
CA PRO A 25 16.34 0.35 -10.32
C PRO A 25 16.70 0.69 -11.78
N PRO A 26 16.27 1.86 -12.30
CA PRO A 26 16.51 2.25 -13.69
C PRO A 26 18.00 2.17 -14.10
N PHE A 27 18.28 1.76 -15.33
CA PHE A 27 19.65 1.54 -15.83
C PHE A 27 20.57 2.76 -15.65
N LEU A 28 20.05 3.98 -15.90
CA LEU A 28 20.79 5.23 -15.75
C LEU A 28 21.29 5.47 -14.30
N TYR A 29 20.62 4.92 -13.30
CA TYR A 29 21.10 4.94 -11.91
C TYR A 29 22.32 4.03 -11.72
N ARG A 30 22.33 2.81 -12.30
CA ARG A 30 23.48 1.89 -12.18
C ARG A 30 24.77 2.53 -12.68
N VAL A 31 24.68 3.28 -13.78
CA VAL A 31 25.82 4.01 -14.38
C VAL A 31 26.24 5.19 -13.50
N LYS A 32 25.29 6.06 -13.09
CA LYS A 32 25.60 7.23 -12.25
C LYS A 32 26.14 6.86 -10.87
N ALA A 33 25.60 5.83 -10.23
CA ALA A 33 26.07 5.34 -8.93
C ALA A 33 27.52 4.82 -9.01
N HIS A 34 27.87 4.11 -10.10
CA HIS A 34 29.23 3.61 -10.31
C HIS A 34 30.24 4.77 -10.48
N ILE A 35 29.87 5.81 -11.23
CA ILE A 35 30.69 7.02 -11.42
C ILE A 35 30.81 7.80 -10.11
N LEU A 36 29.70 8.04 -9.40
CA LEU A 36 29.69 8.77 -8.13
C LEU A 36 30.47 8.04 -7.04
N LYS A 37 30.40 6.70 -6.96
CA LYS A 37 31.18 5.90 -6.01
C LYS A 37 32.69 6.04 -6.25
N LYS A 38 33.13 6.15 -7.51
CA LYS A 38 34.53 6.42 -7.87
C LYS A 38 34.99 7.82 -7.45
N ILE A 39 34.13 8.83 -7.60
CA ILE A 39 34.44 10.24 -7.26
C ILE A 39 34.40 10.46 -5.74
N HIS A 40 33.51 9.76 -5.03
CA HIS A 40 33.33 9.88 -3.58
C HIS A 40 34.49 9.29 -2.77
N LEU A 41 35.28 8.39 -3.36
CA LEU A 41 36.55 7.93 -2.77
C LEU A 41 37.61 9.06 -2.74
N THR A 42 37.38 10.18 -3.43
CA THR A 42 38.39 11.23 -3.63
C THR A 42 38.12 12.53 -2.87
N ILE A 43 36.91 12.76 -2.34
CA ILE A 43 36.51 14.05 -1.76
C ILE A 43 35.81 13.84 -0.42
N ASN A 44 36.36 14.43 0.63
CA ASN A 44 35.91 14.27 2.01
C ASN A 44 34.65 15.10 2.32
N GLN A 45 33.64 14.39 2.82
CA GLN A 45 32.51 14.73 3.71
C GLN A 45 32.01 16.19 3.82
N SER A 46 30.77 16.42 3.36
CA SER A 46 29.70 16.96 4.19
C SER A 46 28.34 16.77 3.50
N SER A 47 27.31 16.48 4.29
CA SER A 47 25.86 16.53 3.98
C SER A 47 25.22 15.60 2.94
N TYR A 48 25.91 14.60 2.39
CA TYR A 48 25.26 13.55 1.60
C TYR A 48 24.86 12.37 2.49
N TYR A 49 23.56 12.16 2.74
CA TYR A 49 23.06 10.88 3.24
C TYR A 49 23.44 9.77 2.23
N THR A 50 24.57 9.12 2.49
CA THR A 50 24.93 7.72 2.19
C THR A 50 24.37 7.11 0.89
N VAL A 51 24.80 7.64 -0.26
CA VAL A 51 24.67 6.96 -1.57
C VAL A 51 25.28 5.54 -1.54
N GLN A 52 26.22 5.29 -0.61
CA GLN A 52 26.93 4.01 -0.46
C GLN A 52 26.01 2.81 -0.16
N ASN A 53 24.84 3.03 0.45
CA ASN A 53 23.92 1.95 0.86
C ASN A 53 22.74 1.77 -0.10
N LEU A 54 22.81 2.35 -1.30
CA LEU A 54 21.78 2.22 -2.34
C LEU A 54 22.28 1.28 -3.47
N PRO A 55 21.39 0.48 -4.10
CA PRO A 55 19.95 0.39 -3.82
C PRO A 55 19.68 -0.34 -2.50
N LYS A 56 18.77 0.22 -1.70
CA LYS A 56 18.38 -0.37 -0.41
C LYS A 56 17.03 -1.05 -0.57
N TYR A 57 16.92 -2.27 -0.08
CA TYR A 57 15.69 -3.05 -0.12
C TYR A 57 15.13 -3.21 1.29
N GLU A 58 13.86 -2.90 1.48
CA GLU A 58 13.17 -3.03 2.77
C GLU A 58 11.76 -3.60 2.56
N LEU A 59 11.27 -4.32 3.56
CA LEU A 59 9.88 -4.75 3.63
C LEU A 59 9.08 -3.75 4.46
N ALA A 60 8.05 -3.17 3.86
CA ALA A 60 7.11 -2.28 4.51
C ALA A 60 5.77 -3.00 4.78
N GLY A 61 5.16 -2.71 5.93
CA GLY A 61 3.76 -2.99 6.19
C GLY A 61 2.93 -1.75 5.85
N TRP A 62 2.09 -1.84 4.83
CA TRP A 62 1.21 -0.75 4.38
C TRP A 62 -0.23 -0.95 4.87
N PRO A 63 -0.82 -0.02 5.63
CA PRO A 63 -2.17 -0.19 6.17
C PRO A 63 -3.25 0.02 5.09
N LEU A 64 -4.24 -0.86 5.07
CA LEU A 64 -5.46 -0.74 4.28
C LEU A 64 -6.66 -0.92 5.19
N PHE A 65 -7.66 -0.05 5.11
CA PHE A 65 -8.96 -0.31 5.74
C PHE A 65 -9.72 -1.33 4.90
N VAL A 66 -10.38 -2.30 5.54
CA VAL A 66 -11.27 -3.25 4.85
C VAL A 66 -12.68 -3.08 5.36
N VAL A 67 -13.57 -2.70 4.44
CA VAL A 67 -15.00 -2.53 4.68
C VAL A 67 -15.73 -3.72 4.07
N SER A 68 -16.58 -4.36 4.86
CA SER A 68 -17.55 -5.33 4.33
C SER A 68 -18.83 -4.62 3.94
N HIS A 69 -19.41 -5.06 2.83
CA HIS A 69 -20.71 -4.66 2.37
C HIS A 69 -21.59 -5.88 2.21
N THR A 70 -22.74 -5.86 2.87
CA THR A 70 -23.80 -6.84 2.64
C THR A 70 -24.82 -6.20 1.71
N VAL A 71 -25.04 -6.84 0.57
CA VAL A 71 -26.01 -6.40 -0.45
C VAL A 71 -27.17 -7.38 -0.42
N SER A 72 -28.34 -6.87 -0.01
CA SER A 72 -29.60 -7.63 0.00
C SER A 72 -30.32 -7.45 -1.32
N ASN A 73 -30.71 -8.56 -1.94
CA ASN A 73 -31.52 -8.59 -3.15
C ASN A 73 -33.01 -8.75 -2.82
N ILE A 74 -33.87 -8.40 -3.77
CA ILE A 74 -35.34 -8.45 -3.64
C ILE A 74 -35.84 -9.89 -3.45
N ASP A 75 -35.10 -10.88 -3.94
CA ASP A 75 -35.42 -12.31 -3.78
C ASP A 75 -35.05 -12.87 -2.39
N GLY A 76 -34.58 -12.02 -1.47
CA GLY A 76 -34.14 -12.39 -0.14
C GLY A 76 -32.73 -12.97 -0.07
N SER A 77 -32.04 -13.13 -1.21
CA SER A 77 -30.62 -13.51 -1.20
C SER A 77 -29.75 -12.33 -0.75
N SER A 78 -28.67 -12.62 -0.04
CA SER A 78 -27.65 -11.62 0.29
C SER A 78 -26.28 -12.05 -0.22
N SER A 79 -25.49 -11.06 -0.62
CA SER A 79 -24.11 -11.26 -1.04
C SER A 79 -23.20 -10.35 -0.24
N ARG A 80 -21.98 -10.83 0.04
CA ARG A 80 -21.00 -10.07 0.80
C ARG A 80 -19.80 -9.75 -0.07
N ALA A 81 -19.43 -8.47 -0.10
CA ALA A 81 -18.24 -7.99 -0.78
C ALA A 81 -17.34 -7.27 0.23
N TYR A 82 -16.03 -7.37 0.02
CA TYR A 82 -15.05 -6.62 0.79
C TYR A 82 -14.39 -5.59 -0.12
N ILE A 83 -14.28 -4.35 0.35
CA ILE A 83 -13.56 -3.28 -0.35
C ILE A 83 -12.42 -2.82 0.55
N SER A 84 -11.21 -2.84 0.00
CA SER A 84 -10.05 -2.23 0.65
C SER A 84 -9.96 -0.75 0.27
N VAL A 85 -9.68 0.11 1.25
CA VAL A 85 -9.45 1.54 1.07
C VAL A 85 -8.04 1.88 1.57
N ASP A 86 -7.21 2.43 0.69
CA ASP A 86 -5.91 2.98 1.07
C ASP A 86 -6.11 4.35 1.75
N PRO A 87 -5.73 4.51 3.02
CA PRO A 87 -5.96 5.76 3.75
C PRO A 87 -5.18 6.95 3.20
N TRP A 88 -4.02 6.72 2.57
CA TRP A 88 -3.14 7.78 2.08
C TRP A 88 -3.48 8.24 0.66
N SER A 89 -3.98 7.34 -0.18
CA SER A 89 -4.31 7.65 -1.58
C SER A 89 -5.81 7.67 -1.88
N LYS A 90 -6.65 7.22 -0.93
CA LYS A 90 -8.10 6.97 -1.08
C LYS A 90 -8.45 6.01 -2.22
N VAL A 91 -7.45 5.28 -2.74
CA VAL A 91 -7.65 4.24 -3.76
C VAL A 91 -8.44 3.10 -3.16
N THR A 92 -9.41 2.61 -3.93
CA THR A 92 -10.26 1.49 -3.53
C THR A 92 -10.14 0.31 -4.48
N ASN A 93 -10.16 -0.90 -3.93
CA ASN A 93 -10.14 -2.15 -4.68
C ASN A 93 -11.08 -3.18 -4.05
N ILE A 94 -11.59 -4.10 -4.86
CA ILE A 94 -12.25 -5.31 -4.34
C ILE A 94 -11.20 -6.11 -3.61
N PHE A 95 -11.50 -6.49 -2.37
CA PHE A 95 -10.59 -7.20 -1.49
C PHE A 95 -10.98 -8.68 -1.41
N GLU A 96 -10.61 -9.45 -2.42
CA GLU A 96 -10.94 -10.88 -2.53
C GLU A 96 -10.15 -11.76 -1.54
N ARG A 97 -9.10 -11.21 -0.94
CA ARG A 97 -8.09 -11.92 -0.13
C ARG A 97 -8.41 -11.94 1.37
N MET A 98 -9.64 -11.65 1.76
CA MET A 98 -10.02 -11.58 3.18
C MET A 98 -9.73 -12.90 3.92
N HIS A 99 -9.93 -14.04 3.27
CA HIS A 99 -9.69 -15.37 3.84
C HIS A 99 -8.19 -15.70 4.05
N ASP A 100 -7.29 -14.97 3.39
CA ASP A 100 -5.85 -15.17 3.51
C ASP A 100 -5.21 -14.32 4.61
N THR A 101 -6.01 -13.50 5.30
CA THR A 101 -5.50 -12.59 6.33
C THR A 101 -5.18 -13.33 7.64
N LEU A 102 -4.14 -12.87 8.32
CA LEU A 102 -3.60 -13.45 9.55
C LEU A 102 -3.67 -12.42 10.68
N GLU A 103 -3.91 -12.86 11.91
CA GLU A 103 -3.91 -11.96 13.09
C GLU A 103 -2.51 -11.49 13.47
N THR A 104 -1.48 -12.27 13.12
CA THR A 104 -0.07 -11.90 13.34
C THR A 104 0.68 -11.86 12.01
N PRO A 105 1.63 -10.92 11.82
CA PRO A 105 2.41 -10.87 10.61
C PRO A 105 3.33 -12.09 10.50
N ALA A 106 3.32 -12.74 9.33
CA ALA A 106 4.21 -13.87 9.04
C ALA A 106 5.70 -13.45 8.89
N SER A 107 5.98 -12.16 8.85
CA SER A 107 7.33 -11.62 8.67
C SER A 107 7.48 -10.27 9.37
N ARG A 108 8.68 -9.99 9.88
CA ARG A 108 8.97 -8.72 10.53
C ARG A 108 9.16 -7.63 9.47
N TYR A 109 8.28 -6.62 9.48
CA TYR A 109 8.45 -5.44 8.65
C TYR A 109 9.66 -4.61 9.14
N ASN A 110 10.46 -4.11 8.20
CA ASN A 110 11.47 -3.10 8.49
C ASN A 110 10.82 -1.76 8.82
N ILE A 111 9.71 -1.45 8.15
CA ILE A 111 8.93 -0.24 8.33
C ILE A 111 7.45 -0.60 8.40
N THR A 112 6.74 -0.11 9.41
CA THR A 112 5.27 -0.16 9.44
C THR A 112 4.75 1.26 9.33
N PHE A 113 3.84 1.50 8.40
CA PHE A 113 3.20 2.79 8.25
C PHE A 113 1.99 2.90 9.17
N ASN A 114 1.84 4.05 9.80
CA ASN A 114 0.66 4.39 10.57
C ASN A 114 -0.45 4.86 9.62
N ILE A 115 -1.67 4.80 10.13
CA ILE A 115 -2.82 5.44 9.51
C ILE A 115 -2.68 6.95 9.74
N PRO A 116 -3.04 7.80 8.77
CA PRO A 116 -3.12 9.25 8.98
C PRO A 116 -4.02 9.60 10.18
N GLU A 117 -3.58 10.54 11.02
CA GLU A 117 -4.30 10.93 12.24
C GLU A 117 -5.63 11.65 11.94
N ASP A 118 -5.73 12.27 10.77
CA ASP A 118 -6.87 13.04 10.29
C ASP A 118 -7.93 12.20 9.59
N ILE A 119 -7.79 10.87 9.57
CA ILE A 119 -8.74 10.02 8.84
C ILE A 119 -10.01 9.74 9.66
N GLU A 120 -11.14 10.14 9.08
CA GLU A 120 -12.45 9.84 9.64
C GLU A 120 -12.95 8.49 9.13
N THR A 121 -13.43 7.63 10.04
CA THR A 121 -13.95 6.29 9.67
C THR A 121 -15.17 6.37 8.76
N ASP A 122 -15.98 7.41 8.90
CA ASP A 122 -17.17 7.62 8.07
C ASP A 122 -16.80 7.91 6.62
N GLU A 123 -15.71 8.67 6.39
CA GLU A 123 -15.18 8.92 5.06
C GLU A 123 -14.73 7.61 4.39
N ILE A 124 -14.11 6.69 5.15
CA ILE A 124 -13.71 5.37 4.66
C ILE A 124 -14.93 4.53 4.25
N LEU A 125 -15.97 4.50 5.09
CA LEU A 125 -17.22 3.79 4.80
C LEU A 125 -17.91 4.32 3.54
N ILE A 126 -18.00 5.65 3.41
CA ILE A 126 -18.59 6.31 2.24
C ILE A 126 -17.78 5.99 0.99
N THR A 127 -16.46 6.09 1.06
CA THR A 127 -15.55 5.83 -0.06
C THR A 127 -15.69 4.38 -0.55
N ALA A 128 -15.71 3.42 0.37
CA ALA A 128 -15.90 2.00 0.06
C ALA A 128 -17.28 1.72 -0.54
N LYS A 129 -18.34 2.29 0.05
CA LYS A 129 -19.72 2.14 -0.42
C LYS A 129 -19.89 2.69 -1.83
N ASN A 130 -19.36 3.89 -2.10
CA ASN A 130 -19.40 4.50 -3.43
C ASN A 130 -18.69 3.62 -4.47
N ARG A 131 -17.53 3.04 -4.12
CA ARG A 131 -16.83 2.11 -5.01
C ARG A 131 -17.71 0.92 -5.38
N LEU A 132 -18.36 0.30 -4.40
CA LEU A 132 -19.26 -0.83 -4.64
C LEU A 132 -20.45 -0.43 -5.53
N ILE A 133 -21.11 0.69 -5.23
CA ILE A 133 -22.23 1.19 -6.01
C ILE A 133 -21.83 1.41 -7.47
N PHE A 134 -20.73 2.10 -7.74
CA PHE A 134 -20.24 2.33 -9.10
C PHE A 134 -19.94 1.02 -9.83
N GLN A 135 -19.38 0.04 -9.13
CA GLN A 135 -19.12 -1.27 -9.71
C GLN A 135 -20.42 -2.02 -10.06
N ILE A 136 -21.40 -2.04 -9.16
CA ILE A 136 -22.70 -2.66 -9.40
C ILE A 136 -23.41 -1.98 -10.57
N MET A 137 -23.42 -0.64 -10.60
CA MET A 137 -23.99 0.12 -11.71
C MET A 137 -23.31 -0.24 -13.03
N ARG A 138 -21.97 -0.33 -13.06
CA ARG A 138 -21.23 -0.75 -14.26
C ARG A 138 -21.62 -2.16 -14.72
N MET A 139 -21.72 -3.11 -13.80
CA MET A 139 -22.14 -4.50 -14.11
C MET A 139 -23.58 -4.57 -14.64
N ARG A 140 -24.47 -3.72 -14.10
CA ARG A 140 -25.90 -3.68 -14.47
C ARG A 140 -26.21 -2.72 -15.63
N LYS A 141 -25.20 -2.24 -16.36
CA LYS A 141 -25.35 -1.24 -17.45
C LYS A 141 -26.17 -0.02 -17.01
N PHE A 142 -25.88 0.50 -15.82
CA PHE A 142 -26.52 1.67 -15.21
C PHE A 142 -28.02 1.54 -14.92
N LYS A 143 -28.57 0.31 -14.92
CA LYS A 143 -29.92 0.09 -14.40
C LYS A 143 -29.92 0.22 -12.88
N ILE A 144 -30.63 1.23 -12.38
CA ILE A 144 -30.78 1.49 -10.95
C ILE A 144 -31.77 0.49 -10.40
N SER A 145 -31.28 -0.40 -9.53
CA SER A 145 -32.11 -1.25 -8.68
C SER A 145 -32.06 -0.71 -7.26
N SER A 146 -33.18 -0.72 -6.55
CA SER A 146 -33.23 -0.51 -5.10
C SER A 146 -32.40 -1.60 -4.41
N LEU A 147 -31.16 -1.27 -4.04
CA LEU A 147 -30.27 -2.15 -3.30
C LEU A 147 -30.10 -1.59 -1.91
N GLU A 148 -30.43 -2.41 -0.92
CA GLU A 148 -30.06 -2.14 0.45
C GLU A 148 -28.61 -2.59 0.64
N ILE A 149 -27.74 -1.63 0.97
CA ILE A 149 -26.32 -1.86 1.18
C ILE A 149 -25.98 -1.45 2.60
N GLU A 150 -25.76 -2.45 3.44
CA GLU A 150 -25.20 -2.29 4.78
C GLU A 150 -23.68 -2.32 4.69
N SER A 151 -23.01 -1.39 5.36
CA SER A 151 -21.55 -1.25 5.31
C SER A 151 -20.97 -1.27 6.72
N LYS A 152 -19.91 -2.05 6.92
CA LYS A 152 -19.24 -2.18 8.21
C LYS A 152 -17.73 -2.17 8.03
N LEU A 153 -17.04 -1.35 8.81
CA LEU A 153 -15.59 -1.42 8.91
C LEU A 153 -15.20 -2.69 9.69
N GLU A 154 -14.54 -3.64 9.03
CA GLU A 154 -14.22 -4.93 9.66
C GLU A 154 -12.83 -4.96 10.30
N SER A 155 -11.84 -4.42 9.58
CA SER A 155 -10.45 -4.57 9.96
C SER A 155 -9.55 -3.54 9.28
N ILE A 156 -8.32 -3.47 9.81
CA ILE A 156 -7.18 -2.87 9.13
C ILE A 156 -6.25 -4.01 8.74
N VAL A 157 -5.95 -4.12 7.46
CA VAL A 157 -5.07 -5.14 6.91
C VAL A 157 -3.77 -4.51 6.46
N TYR A 158 -2.66 -5.01 6.97
CA TYR A 158 -1.33 -4.64 6.53
C TYR A 158 -0.92 -5.46 5.30
N LEU A 159 -0.77 -4.77 4.17
CA LEU A 159 -0.21 -5.30 2.93
C LEU A 159 1.32 -5.31 3.03
N PRO A 160 2.01 -6.47 2.84
CA PRO A 160 3.45 -6.49 2.68
C PRO A 160 3.84 -5.80 1.37
N VAL A 161 4.72 -4.82 1.43
CA VAL A 161 5.24 -4.08 0.27
C VAL A 161 6.75 -4.15 0.27
N TRP A 162 7.34 -4.72 -0.77
CA TRP A 162 8.77 -4.62 -1.01
C TRP A 162 9.10 -3.25 -1.60
N VAL A 163 10.11 -2.60 -1.02
CA VAL A 163 10.54 -1.25 -1.37
C VAL A 163 12.00 -1.29 -1.80
N CYS A 164 12.30 -0.72 -2.96
CA CYS A 164 13.66 -0.47 -3.41
C CYS A 164 13.90 1.04 -3.46
N TYR A 165 14.70 1.55 -2.53
CA TYR A 165 15.18 2.93 -2.54
C TYR A 165 16.38 3.06 -3.46
N TYR A 166 16.38 4.08 -4.32
CA TYR A 166 17.51 4.40 -5.19
C TYR A 166 17.70 5.92 -5.30
N ALA A 167 18.90 6.34 -5.66
CA ALA A 167 19.17 7.76 -5.87
C ALA A 167 18.61 8.19 -7.23
N ARG A 168 17.67 9.13 -7.24
CA ARG A 168 17.19 9.75 -8.48
C ARG A 168 18.18 10.80 -8.98
N THR A 169 18.75 11.56 -8.06
CA THR A 169 19.84 12.52 -8.29
C THR A 169 20.88 12.38 -7.19
N SER A 170 21.97 13.18 -7.22
CA SER A 170 22.93 13.23 -6.11
C SER A 170 22.32 13.74 -4.80
N ARG A 171 21.15 14.39 -4.85
CA ARG A 171 20.48 15.01 -3.69
C ARG A 171 19.05 14.51 -3.46
N SER A 172 18.56 13.55 -4.24
CA SER A 172 17.18 13.05 -4.10
C SER A 172 17.08 11.54 -4.24
N LEU A 173 16.20 10.96 -3.43
CA LEU A 173 15.84 9.55 -3.45
C LEU A 173 14.51 9.36 -4.17
N ASP A 174 14.32 8.17 -4.73
CA ASP A 174 13.05 7.71 -5.28
C ASP A 174 12.91 6.20 -4.98
N VAL A 175 11.73 5.65 -5.21
CA VAL A 175 11.38 4.29 -4.82
C VAL A 175 10.73 3.51 -5.94
N CYS A 176 11.05 2.21 -6.01
CA CYS A 176 10.26 1.22 -6.72
C CYS A 176 9.51 0.36 -5.69
N LEU A 177 8.24 0.07 -5.95
CA LEU A 177 7.35 -0.61 -5.02
C LEU A 177 6.75 -1.86 -5.68
N LEU A 178 6.68 -2.94 -4.90
CA LEU A 178 6.15 -4.23 -5.33
C LEU A 178 5.24 -4.78 -4.23
N ASP A 179 4.04 -5.20 -4.59
CA ASP A 179 3.15 -5.94 -3.68
C ASP A 179 3.84 -7.27 -3.31
N GLY A 180 4.16 -7.46 -2.04
CA GLY A 180 4.85 -8.65 -1.52
C GLY A 180 3.97 -9.89 -1.42
N TYR A 181 2.65 -9.73 -1.56
CA TYR A 181 1.70 -10.83 -1.63
C TYR A 181 1.45 -11.24 -3.10
N SER A 182 1.14 -10.29 -3.99
CA SER A 182 0.79 -10.64 -5.40
C SER A 182 1.99 -10.67 -6.34
N GLY A 183 3.06 -9.95 -6.00
CA GLY A 183 4.22 -9.78 -6.87
C GLY A 183 4.01 -8.85 -8.06
N GLU A 184 2.93 -8.08 -8.05
CA GLU A 184 2.65 -7.01 -9.01
C GLU A 184 3.37 -5.71 -8.63
N LYS A 185 3.73 -4.92 -9.65
CA LYS A 185 4.31 -3.58 -9.42
C LYS A 185 3.21 -2.62 -8.99
N LEU A 186 3.51 -1.83 -7.97
CA LEU A 186 2.58 -0.81 -7.48
C LEU A 186 2.71 0.46 -8.32
N GLY A 187 1.57 1.02 -8.70
CA GLY A 187 1.48 2.14 -9.64
C GLY A 187 1.94 3.48 -9.08
N ALA A 188 1.94 4.50 -9.94
CA ALA A 188 2.44 5.85 -9.63
C ALA A 188 1.68 6.54 -8.47
N GLN A 189 0.36 6.34 -8.38
CA GLN A 189 -0.46 6.91 -7.30
C GLN A 189 -0.07 6.32 -5.94
N PHE A 190 0.05 4.99 -5.85
CA PHE A 190 0.52 4.32 -4.64
C PHE A 190 1.94 4.77 -4.26
N ARG A 191 2.82 4.91 -5.25
CA ARG A 191 4.17 5.45 -5.03
C ARG A 191 4.15 6.85 -4.43
N SER A 192 3.29 7.74 -4.93
CA SER A 192 3.14 9.09 -4.39
C SER A 192 2.66 9.06 -2.93
N ALA A 193 1.64 8.25 -2.64
CA ALA A 193 1.12 8.07 -1.28
C ALA A 193 2.18 7.50 -0.33
N PHE A 194 2.97 6.52 -0.78
CA PHE A 194 4.08 5.96 -0.02
C PHE A 194 5.13 7.01 0.35
N LEU A 195 5.53 7.85 -0.60
CA LEU A 195 6.50 8.92 -0.35
C LEU A 195 5.95 9.99 0.60
N ASN A 196 4.67 10.33 0.49
CA ASN A 196 3.99 11.24 1.41
C ASN A 196 3.96 10.66 2.84
N ALA A 197 3.58 9.40 2.98
CA ALA A 197 3.58 8.70 4.26
C ALA A 197 4.97 8.62 4.88
N LEU A 198 6.00 8.38 4.05
CA LEU A 198 7.39 8.35 4.50
C LEU A 198 7.84 9.72 5.01
N THR A 199 7.47 10.79 4.31
CA THR A 199 7.82 12.17 4.68
C THR A 199 7.11 12.59 5.96
N SER A 200 5.81 12.33 6.07
CA SER A 200 5.02 12.61 7.28
C SER A 200 5.62 11.94 8.52
N ARG A 201 5.97 10.65 8.41
CA ARG A 201 6.63 9.91 9.49
C ARG A 201 7.99 10.49 9.89
N LEU A 202 8.76 11.01 8.94
CA LEU A 202 10.06 11.61 9.23
C LEU A 202 9.93 12.99 9.89
N SER A 203 8.91 13.76 9.55
CA SER A 203 8.62 15.06 10.18
C SER A 203 8.13 14.95 11.62
N GLN A 204 7.58 13.79 12.01
CA GLN A 204 7.12 13.51 13.38
C GLN A 204 8.24 13.02 14.32
N LYS A 205 9.47 12.84 13.82
CA LYS A 205 10.66 12.47 14.61
C LYS A 205 11.54 13.68 14.89
#